data_AF-A0A239SDI4-F1
#
_entry.id   AF-A0A239SDI4-F1
#
_cell.length_a   1.000
_cell.length_b   1.000
_cell.length_c   1.000
_cell.angle_alpha   90.00
_cell.angle_beta   90.00
_cell.angle_gamma   90.00
#
_symmetry.space_group_name_H-M   'P 1'
#
loop_
_entity.id
_entity.type
_entity.pdbx_description
1 polymer ?
#
loop_
_entity_poly.entity_id
_entity_poly.type
_entity_poly.pdbx_seq_one_letter_code
_entity_poly.pdbx_strand_id
1 'polypeptide(L)'
;MPVVVFHKNGQTFQDEVKPNANLVVRAGIKQFPYPHLRYECGMGKCARCACRVLAGAEHLPAPNWKEKKQLGERLSEGYRLVCQLWIEHDIELEQGAEVAVAAPEVCAK
;
A
#
# COMPACT_ATOMS: atom_id res chain seq x y z
N MET A 1 -10.62 -10.70 -13.48
CA MET A 1 -10.36 -9.35 -12.94
C MET A 1 -10.16 -9.54 -11.45
N PRO A 2 -9.00 -9.20 -10.87
CA PRO A 2 -8.79 -9.37 -9.44
C PRO A 2 -9.71 -8.45 -8.62
N VAL A 3 -10.21 -8.99 -7.50
CA VAL A 3 -11.03 -8.29 -6.51
C VAL A 3 -10.11 -7.68 -5.46
N VAL A 4 -10.30 -6.39 -5.18
CA VAL A 4 -9.54 -5.67 -4.16
C VAL A 4 -10.48 -5.25 -3.05
N VAL A 5 -10.23 -5.76 -1.84
CA VAL A 5 -10.93 -5.35 -0.62
C VAL A 5 -10.03 -4.38 0.15
N PHE A 6 -10.54 -3.19 0.46
CA PHE A 6 -9.79 -2.11 1.09
C PHE A 6 -10.49 -1.65 2.37
N HIS A 7 -9.80 -1.79 3.50
CA HIS A 7 -10.28 -1.38 4.83
C HIS A 7 -9.70 -0.03 5.23
N LYS A 8 -10.58 0.88 5.65
CA LYS A 8 -10.23 2.23 6.06
C LYS A 8 -11.16 2.77 7.13
N ASN A 9 -10.61 3.15 8.29
CA ASN A 9 -11.35 3.77 9.40
C ASN A 9 -12.61 2.97 9.81
N GLY A 10 -12.50 1.63 9.83
CA GLY A 10 -13.63 0.74 10.14
C GLY A 10 -14.65 0.56 9.01
N GLN A 11 -14.40 1.12 7.83
CA GLN A 11 -15.20 0.91 6.63
C GLN A 11 -14.46 -0.02 5.66
N THR A 12 -15.22 -0.85 4.94
CA THR A 12 -14.71 -1.75 3.92
C THR A 12 -15.22 -1.34 2.55
N PHE A 13 -14.32 -1.22 1.59
CA PHE A 13 -14.61 -0.87 0.20
C PHE A 13 -14.11 -1.99 -0.69
N GLN A 14 -14.89 -2.41 -1.68
CA GLN A 14 -14.52 -3.51 -2.56
C GLN A 14 -14.85 -3.15 -4.00
N ASP A 15 -13.92 -3.45 -4.91
CA ASP A 15 -14.13 -3.30 -6.35
C ASP A 15 -13.19 -4.22 -7.14
N GLU A 16 -13.54 -4.47 -8.40
CA GLU A 16 -12.69 -5.18 -9.35
C GLU A 16 -11.70 -4.21 -10.01
N VAL A 17 -10.45 -4.64 -10.13
CA VAL A 17 -9.42 -3.89 -10.85
C VAL A 17 -8.91 -4.68 -12.05
N LYS A 18 -8.38 -3.96 -13.04
CA LYS A 18 -7.73 -4.62 -14.18
C LYS A 18 -6.52 -5.43 -13.67
N PRO A 19 -6.22 -6.61 -14.24
CA PRO A 19 -4.97 -7.30 -13.96
C PRO A 19 -3.79 -6.36 -14.20
N ASN A 20 -2.72 -6.55 -13.43
CA ASN A 20 -1.54 -5.69 -13.46
C ASN A 20 -1.90 -4.21 -13.18
N ALA A 21 -2.78 -3.97 -12.21
CA ALA A 21 -3.16 -2.63 -11.77
C ALA A 21 -2.27 -2.14 -10.63
N ASN A 22 -1.85 -0.89 -10.68
CA ASN A 22 -1.26 -0.19 -9.54
C ASN A 22 -2.32 0.67 -8.84
N LEU A 23 -2.62 0.37 -7.57
CA LEU A 23 -3.71 1.04 -6.85
C LEU A 23 -3.44 2.51 -6.56
N VAL A 24 -2.18 2.93 -6.42
CA VAL A 24 -1.83 4.36 -6.24
C VAL A 24 -2.03 5.13 -7.54
N VAL A 25 -1.63 4.55 -8.68
CA VAL A 25 -1.88 5.16 -10.00
C VAL A 25 -3.38 5.29 -10.25
N ARG A 26 -4.17 4.24 -9.96
CA ARG A 26 -5.63 4.27 -10.07
C ARG A 26 -6.26 5.35 -9.20
N ALA A 27 -5.85 5.44 -7.94
CA ALA A 27 -6.32 6.49 -7.04
C ALA A 27 -5.95 7.89 -7.56
N GLY A 28 -4.75 8.05 -8.15
CA GLY A 28 -4.29 9.28 -8.80
C GLY A 28 -5.17 9.76 -9.96
N ILE A 29 -5.78 8.83 -10.72
CA ILE A 29 -6.74 9.13 -11.78
C ILE A 29 -8.20 9.06 -11.31
N LYS A 30 -8.43 9.19 -9.99
CA LYS A 30 -9.76 9.19 -9.35
C LYS A 30 -10.58 7.91 -9.57
N GLN A 31 -9.90 6.78 -9.75
CA GLN A 31 -10.52 5.46 -9.77
C GLN A 31 -10.33 4.76 -8.43
N PHE A 32 -11.15 3.73 -8.16
CA PHE A 32 -10.99 2.88 -6.98
C PHE A 32 -9.51 2.48 -6.77
N PRO A 33 -8.93 2.65 -5.57
CA PRO A 33 -9.58 2.94 -4.27
C PRO A 33 -9.69 4.43 -3.86
N TYR A 34 -9.69 5.39 -4.78
CA TYR A 34 -10.00 6.80 -4.48
C TYR A 34 -11.43 6.96 -3.92
N PRO A 35 -11.70 7.87 -2.96
CA PRO A 35 -10.75 8.76 -2.26
C PRO A 35 -10.15 8.15 -0.97
N HIS A 36 -10.31 6.84 -0.76
CA HIS A 36 -10.04 6.21 0.54
C HIS A 36 -8.56 5.87 0.78
N LEU A 37 -7.83 5.56 -0.29
CA LEU A 37 -6.39 5.29 -0.20
C LEU A 37 -5.60 6.58 0.00
N ARG A 38 -4.85 6.69 1.10
CA ARG A 38 -3.86 7.74 1.30
C ARG A 38 -2.58 7.40 0.55
N TYR A 39 -2.05 8.35 -0.19
CA TYR A 39 -0.76 8.27 -0.89
C TYR A 39 -0.18 9.68 -1.06
N GLU A 40 1.08 9.77 -1.48
CA GLU A 40 1.75 11.04 -1.76
C GLU A 40 2.74 10.90 -2.93
N CYS A 41 3.88 10.22 -2.72
CA CYS A 41 4.97 10.29 -3.72
C CYS A 41 4.82 9.34 -4.91
N GLY A 42 4.05 8.25 -4.80
CA GLY A 42 3.91 7.23 -5.86
C GLY A 42 5.18 6.46 -6.27
N MET A 43 6.35 6.75 -5.68
CA MET A 43 7.67 6.28 -6.17
C MET A 43 8.46 5.45 -5.16
N GLY A 44 7.87 5.11 -4.01
CA GLY A 44 8.53 4.38 -2.92
C GLY A 44 9.54 5.24 -2.13
N LYS A 45 9.37 6.57 -2.14
CA LYS A 45 10.20 7.53 -1.38
C LYS A 45 9.63 7.87 0.00
N CYS A 46 8.34 7.60 0.23
CA CYS A 46 7.64 7.80 1.49
C CYS A 46 6.87 6.53 1.90
N ALA A 47 6.37 6.49 3.13
CA ALA A 47 5.54 5.39 3.64
C ALA A 47 4.04 5.72 3.73
N ARG A 48 3.54 6.83 3.16
CA ARG A 48 2.12 7.24 3.29
C ARG A 48 1.13 6.27 2.65
N CYS A 49 1.55 5.55 1.61
CA CYS A 49 0.75 4.50 0.96
C CYS A 49 0.93 3.11 1.59
N ALA A 50 1.62 3.01 2.73
CA ALA A 50 1.78 1.74 3.42
C ALA A 50 0.42 1.18 3.82
N CYS A 51 0.17 -0.07 3.46
CA CYS A 51 -1.03 -0.82 3.84
C CYS A 51 -0.61 -2.18 4.39
N ARG A 52 -1.34 -2.70 5.36
CA ARG A 52 -1.18 -4.06 5.84
C ARG A 52 -1.92 -5.00 4.89
N VAL A 53 -1.27 -6.07 4.47
CA VAL A 53 -1.91 -7.12 3.66
C VAL A 53 -2.57 -8.10 4.62
N LEU A 54 -3.89 -8.24 4.52
CA LEU A 54 -4.67 -9.16 5.33
C LEU A 54 -4.82 -10.53 4.63
N ALA A 55 -4.95 -10.53 3.30
CA ALA A 55 -5.02 -11.72 2.46
C ALA A 55 -4.39 -11.48 1.07
N GLY A 56 -3.91 -12.53 0.42
CA GLY A 56 -3.30 -12.48 -0.92
C GLY A 56 -1.81 -12.12 -0.94
N ALA A 57 -1.12 -12.19 0.21
CA ALA A 57 0.30 -11.88 0.33
C ALA A 57 1.21 -12.88 -0.42
N GLU A 58 0.76 -14.13 -0.56
CA GLU A 58 1.43 -15.23 -1.25
C GLU A 58 1.61 -14.99 -2.76
N HIS A 59 0.75 -14.16 -3.35
CA HIS A 59 0.81 -13.79 -4.77
C HIS A 59 1.69 -12.55 -5.01
N LEU A 60 2.14 -11.87 -3.95
CA LEU A 60 2.95 -10.68 -4.08
C LEU A 60 4.43 -11.04 -4.27
N PRO A 61 5.15 -10.27 -5.11
CA PRO A 61 6.59 -10.43 -5.21
C PRO A 61 7.26 -10.09 -3.87
N ALA A 62 8.47 -10.63 -3.69
CA ALA A 62 9.30 -10.33 -2.54
C ALA A 62 9.51 -8.81 -2.37
N PRO A 63 9.54 -8.29 -1.13
CA PRO A 63 9.69 -6.86 -0.89
C PRO A 63 10.97 -6.30 -1.53
N ASN A 64 10.82 -5.21 -2.27
CA ASN A 64 11.97 -4.58 -2.93
C ASN A 64 12.81 -3.76 -1.93
N TRP A 65 13.99 -3.30 -2.36
CA TRP A 65 14.90 -2.54 -1.49
C TRP A 65 14.30 -1.22 -0.96
N LYS A 66 13.39 -0.58 -1.71
CA LYS A 66 12.70 0.65 -1.27
C LYS A 66 11.71 0.34 -0.16
N GLU A 67 10.95 -0.73 -0.29
CA GLU A 67 10.06 -1.21 0.77
C GLU A 67 10.86 -1.53 2.03
N LYS A 68 11.98 -2.27 1.90
CA LYS A 68 12.89 -2.57 3.02
C LYS A 68 13.38 -1.30 3.72
N LYS A 69 13.78 -0.30 2.93
CA LYS A 69 14.27 0.97 3.46
C LYS A 69 13.19 1.79 4.18
N GLN A 70 11.96 1.82 3.67
CA GLN A 70 10.89 2.69 4.17
C GLN A 70 10.05 2.06 5.28
N LEU A 71 9.87 0.74 5.25
CA LEU A 71 9.02 0.02 6.19
C LEU A 71 9.81 -0.65 7.31
N GLY A 72 11.07 -1.04 7.09
CA GLY A 72 11.89 -1.70 8.09
C GLY A 72 11.18 -2.92 8.68
N GLU A 73 11.04 -2.95 10.01
CA GLU A 73 10.41 -4.04 10.77
C GLU A 73 8.93 -4.24 10.41
N ARG A 74 8.24 -3.20 9.93
CA ARG A 74 6.82 -3.27 9.54
C ARG A 74 6.58 -4.22 8.37
N LEU A 75 7.60 -4.53 7.56
CA LEU A 75 7.48 -5.57 6.54
C LEU A 75 7.14 -6.93 7.16
N SER A 76 7.74 -7.24 8.31
CA SER A 76 7.50 -8.48 9.04
C SER A 76 6.09 -8.54 9.63
N GLU A 77 5.48 -7.38 9.90
CA GLU A 77 4.08 -7.25 10.34
C GLU A 77 3.06 -7.37 9.19
N GLY A 78 3.54 -7.56 7.95
CA GLY A 78 2.71 -7.69 6.75
C GLY A 78 2.39 -6.35 6.07
N TYR A 79 3.07 -5.26 6.41
CA TYR A 79 2.92 -4.01 5.67
C TYR A 79 3.65 -4.06 4.33
N ARG A 80 3.04 -3.49 3.29
CA ARG A 80 3.61 -3.32 1.96
C ARG A 80 3.39 -1.89 1.46
N LEU A 81 4.28 -1.41 0.60
CA LEU A 81 4.07 -0.12 -0.07
C LEU A 81 3.20 -0.34 -1.30
N VAL A 82 1.94 0.10 -1.26
CA VAL A 82 1.00 -0.13 -2.35
C VAL A 82 1.47 0.49 -3.68
N CYS A 83 2.22 1.60 -3.64
CA CYS A 83 2.81 2.18 -4.86
C CYS A 83 3.84 1.28 -5.56
N GLN A 84 4.39 0.28 -4.87
CA GLN A 84 5.38 -0.66 -5.41
C GLN A 84 4.77 -1.99 -5.85
N LEU A 85 3.45 -2.18 -5.64
CA LEU A 85 2.75 -3.40 -6.00
C LEU A 85 2.01 -3.24 -7.34
N TRP A 86 1.88 -4.37 -8.03
CA TRP A 86 1.04 -4.55 -9.21
C TRP A 86 0.10 -5.72 -8.92
N ILE A 87 -1.20 -5.45 -8.94
CA ILE A 87 -2.22 -6.41 -8.52
C ILE A 87 -2.61 -7.31 -9.69
N GLU A 88 -2.28 -8.59 -9.58
CA GLU A 88 -2.65 -9.61 -10.55
C GLU A 88 -3.73 -10.56 -10.01
N HIS A 89 -3.82 -10.70 -8.69
CA HIS A 89 -4.68 -11.63 -7.97
C HIS A 89 -5.48 -10.87 -6.91
N ASP A 90 -6.50 -11.52 -6.36
CA ASP A 90 -7.34 -10.95 -5.32
C ASP A 90 -6.49 -10.59 -4.09
N ILE A 91 -6.80 -9.45 -3.47
CA ILE A 91 -6.04 -8.94 -2.34
C ILE A 91 -6.92 -8.17 -1.37
N GLU A 92 -6.62 -8.33 -0.09
CA GLU A 92 -7.26 -7.60 0.99
C GLU A 92 -6.24 -6.74 1.72
N LEU A 93 -6.51 -5.45 1.78
CA LEU A 93 -5.59 -4.43 2.28
C LEU A 93 -6.26 -3.59 3.36
N GLU A 94 -5.50 -3.22 4.38
CA GLU A 94 -5.92 -2.28 5.41
C GLU A 94 -4.98 -1.08 5.48
N GLN A 95 -5.54 0.12 5.56
CA GLN A 95 -4.79 1.33 5.82
C GLN A 95 -5.35 2.07 7.04
N GLY A 96 -4.81 1.78 8.23
CA GLY A 96 -5.23 2.40 9.50
C GLY A 96 -5.10 3.93 9.57
N ALA A 97 -5.62 4.56 10.62
CA ALA A 97 -5.37 5.98 10.92
C ALA A 97 -3.87 6.22 11.19
N GLU A 98 -3.36 7.41 10.89
CA GLU A 98 -1.94 7.80 10.95
C GLU A 98 -1.07 6.98 11.92
N VAL A 99 -0.26 6.07 11.38
CA VAL A 99 0.91 5.60 12.11
C VAL A 99 1.97 6.67 11.88
N ALA A 100 2.19 7.48 12.90
CA ALA A 100 3.25 8.49 12.95
C ALA A 100 4.54 7.87 12.39
N VAL A 101 4.92 8.29 11.19
CA VAL A 101 6.23 7.98 10.67
C VAL A 101 7.15 8.89 11.47
N ALA A 102 7.76 8.38 12.53
CA ALA A 102 8.88 9.06 13.14
C ALA A 102 9.86 9.31 11.99
N ALA A 103 10.03 10.60 11.65
CA ALA A 103 11.00 11.00 10.67
C ALA A 103 12.34 10.39 11.10
N PRO A 104 13.15 9.83 10.18
CA PRO A 104 14.52 9.51 10.55
C PRO A 104 15.14 10.83 11.01
N GLU A 105 15.63 10.87 12.25
CA GLU A 105 16.43 11.99 12.73
C GLU A 105 17.50 12.25 11.68
N VAL A 106 17.46 13.46 11.13
CA VAL A 106 18.46 13.98 10.21
C VAL A 106 19.80 13.82 10.91
N CYS A 107 20.65 12.90 10.41
CA CYS A 107 22.04 12.87 10.80
C CYS A 107 22.68 14.15 10.24
N ALA A 108 22.71 15.18 11.08
CA ALA A 108 23.43 16.41 10.83
C ALA A 108 24.91 16.07 10.62
N LYS A 109 25.42 16.48 9.46
CA LYS A 109 26.84 16.73 9.24
C LYS A 109 27.01 18.20 8.93
#